data_AF-A0A526R4P3-F1
#
_entry.id   AF-A0A526R4P3-F1
#
_cell.length_a   1.000
_cell.length_b   1.000
_cell.length_c   1.000
_cell.angle_alpha   90.00
_cell.angle_beta   90.00
_cell.angle_gamma   90.00
#
_symmetry.space_group_name_H-M   'P 1'
#
loop_
_entity.id
_entity.type
_entity.pdbx_description
1 polymer ?
#
loop_
_entity_poly.entity_id
_entity_poly.type
_entity_poly.pdbx_seq_one_letter_code
_entity_poly.pdbx_strand_id
1 'polypeptide(L)' 'VETCIEAIERGVEGVVILNGKTPHSVLLELFTEHGAGTLIVP' A
#
# COMPACT_ATOMS: atom_id res chain seq x y z
N VAL A 1 -2.05 10.12 6.24
CA VAL A 1 -1.44 10.00 4.89
C VAL A 1 0.00 10.50 4.92
N GLU A 2 0.30 11.48 5.78
CA GLU A 2 1.61 12.06 6.08
C GLU A 2 2.73 11.02 6.22
N THR A 3 2.49 9.93 6.95
CA THR A 3 3.49 8.84 7.10
C THR A 3 3.86 8.18 5.78
N CYS A 4 2.91 8.00 4.87
CA CYS A 4 3.18 7.42 3.54
C CYS A 4 4.00 8.39 2.68
N ILE A 5 3.71 9.70 2.79
CA ILE A 5 4.45 10.75 2.10
C ILE A 5 5.89 10.81 2.62
N GLU A 6 6.08 10.84 3.94
CA GLU A 6 7.41 10.85 4.57
C GLU A 6 8.23 9.60 4.20
N ALA A 7 7.58 8.44 4.05
CA ALA A 7 8.26 7.22 3.61
C ALA A 7 8.78 7.33 2.17
N ILE A 8 7.96 7.88 1.25
CA ILE A 8 8.38 8.13 -0.13
C ILE A 8 9.52 9.16 -0.18
N GLU A 9 9.42 10.24 0.58
CA GLU A 9 10.49 11.26 0.68
C GLU A 9 11.81 10.68 1.21
N ARG A 10 11.75 9.58 1.97
CA ARG A 10 12.92 8.85 2.48
C ARG A 10 13.43 7.74 1.55
N GLY A 11 12.87 7.63 0.34
CA GLY A 11 13.36 6.72 -0.70
C GLY A 11 12.65 5.36 -0.78
N VAL A 12 11.47 5.21 -0.16
CA VAL A 12 10.63 4.03 -0.38
C VAL A 12 10.00 4.09 -1.77
N GLU A 13 10.10 3.01 -2.55
CA GLU A 13 9.64 2.97 -3.96
C GLU A 13 8.12 3.07 -4.13
N GLY A 14 7.34 2.63 -3.14
CA GLY A 14 5.89 2.73 -3.16
C GLY A 14 5.27 2.37 -1.81
N VAL A 15 4.09 2.91 -1.55
CA VAL A 15 3.32 2.67 -0.32
C VAL A 15 1.89 2.31 -0.67
N VAL A 16 1.35 1.27 -0.04
CA VAL A 16 -0.05 0.86 -0.23
C VAL A 16 -0.84 1.05 1.07
N ILE A 17 -1.99 1.73 0.98
CA ILE A 17 -2.97 1.82 2.07
C ILE A 17 -4.03 0.73 1.86
N LEU A 18 -4.14 -0.19 2.82
CA LEU A 18 -5.02 -1.36 2.75
C LEU A 18 -6.26 -1.23 3.64
N ASN A 19 -7.39 -1.79 3.19
CA ASN A 19 -8.52 -2.05 4.07
C ASN A 19 -8.26 -3.31 4.93
N GLY A 20 -7.84 -3.09 6.18
CA GLY A 20 -7.55 -4.17 7.12
C GLY A 20 -8.77 -5.03 7.54
N LYS A 21 -10.00 -4.62 7.23
CA LYS A 21 -11.21 -5.44 7.51
C LYS A 21 -11.36 -6.61 6.54
N THR A 22 -10.70 -6.55 5.38
CA THR A 22 -10.69 -7.65 4.41
C THR A 22 -9.77 -8.76 4.92
N PRO A 23 -10.27 -10.01 5.09
CA PRO A 23 -9.44 -11.14 5.47
C PRO A 23 -8.27 -11.31 4.50
N HIS A 24 -7.08 -11.52 5.04
CA HIS A 24 -5.85 -11.70 4.26
C HIS A 24 -5.52 -10.53 3.30
N SER A 25 -5.94 -9.30 3.63
CA SER A 25 -5.70 -8.09 2.82
C SER A 25 -4.26 -7.92 2.33
N VAL A 26 -3.26 -8.21 3.17
CA VAL A 26 -1.84 -8.17 2.77
C VAL A 26 -1.50 -9.21 1.69
N LEU A 27 -2.01 -10.44 1.82
CA LEU A 27 -1.76 -11.49 0.83
C LEU A 27 -2.48 -11.18 -0.49
N LEU A 28 -3.70 -10.67 -0.42
CA LEU A 28 -4.45 -10.25 -1.61
C LEU A 28 -3.71 -9.15 -2.37
N GLU A 29 -3.14 -8.17 -1.67
CA GLU A 29 -2.36 -7.11 -2.31
C GLU A 29 -1.09 -7.64 -2.99
N LEU A 30 -0.35 -8.52 -2.32
CA LEU A 30 0.95 -9.00 -2.82
C LEU A 30 0.82 -10.05 -3.93
N PHE A 31 -0.28 -10.81 -3.97
CA PHE A 31 -0.41 -11.99 -4.81
C PHE A 31 -1.59 -11.93 -5.78
N THR A 32 -2.23 -10.78 -5.95
CA THR A 32 -3.28 -10.59 -6.95
C THR A 32 -3.10 -9.29 -7.73
N GLU A 33 -3.36 -9.33 -9.02
CA GLU A 33 -3.28 -8.16 -9.92
C GLU A 33 -4.32 -7.08 -9.60
N HIS A 34 -5.37 -7.43 -8.86
CA HIS A 34 -6.48 -6.52 -8.60
C HIS A 34 -6.20 -5.52 -7.47
N GLY A 35 -5.16 -5.73 -6.64
CA GLY A 35 -4.66 -4.82 -5.59
C GLY A 35 -5.76 -3.95 -4.95
N ALA A 36 -6.36 -4.41 -3.84
CA ALA A 36 -7.54 -3.76 -3.26
C ALA A 36 -7.24 -2.45 -2.51
N GLY A 37 -5.97 -2.02 -2.47
CA GLY A 37 -5.52 -0.84 -1.77
C GLY A 37 -5.48 0.43 -2.60
N THR A 38 -5.03 1.50 -1.95
CA THR A 38 -4.58 2.73 -2.62
C THR A 38 -3.07 2.72 -2.70
N LEU A 39 -2.53 2.63 -3.92
CA LEU A 39 -1.11 2.75 -4.19
C LEU A 39 -0.70 4.22 -4.29
N ILE A 40 0.38 4.57 -3.59
CA ILE A 40 1.04 5.87 -3.64
C ILE A 40 2.47 5.63 -4.15
N VAL A 41 2.84 6.36 -5.20
CA VAL A 41 4.16 6.36 -5.85
C VAL A 41 4.66 7.81 -5.95
N PRO A 42 5.97 8.05 -6.10
CA PRO A 42 6.54 9.39 -6.30
C PRO A 42 5.88 10.19 -7.44
#